data_AF-A0A820MIS7-F1
#
_entry.id   AF-A0A820MIS7-F1
#
_cell.length_a   1.000
_cell.length_b   1.000
_cell.length_c   1.000
_cell.angle_alpha   90.00
_cell.angle_beta   90.00
_cell.angle_gamma   90.00
#
_symmetry.space_group_name_H-M   'P 1'
#
loop_
_entity.id
_entity.type
_entity.pdbx_description
1 polymer ?
#
loop_
_entity_poly.entity_id
_entity_poly.type
_entity_poly.pdbx_seq_one_letter_code
_entity_poly.pdbx_strand_id
1 'polypeptide(L)'
;SDEVPKGRPGPAQALANVIALGLDDVAACVKIDDTLPGILEGHSAGMWTVGLRFSGNFLGLTWDEYSTLSSERLNSERQRIDALFAPSKPHYLIDTISELPPIINDINTRLERGESPANNRN
;
A
#
# COMPACT_ATOMS: atom_id res chain seq x y z
N SER A 1 14.66 8.79 -11.42
CA SER A 1 15.75 9.37 -10.62
C SER A 1 16.49 8.22 -9.97
N ASP A 2 17.77 8.05 -10.33
CA ASP A 2 18.67 6.97 -9.90
C ASP A 2 19.28 7.27 -8.51
N GLU A 3 18.46 7.55 -7.51
CA GLU A 3 18.95 7.98 -6.19
C GLU A 3 19.34 6.81 -5.28
N VAL A 4 19.05 5.57 -5.66
CA VAL A 4 19.42 4.39 -4.87
C VAL A 4 19.89 3.20 -5.75
N PRO A 5 20.79 2.33 -5.24
CA PRO A 5 21.40 1.26 -6.04
C PRO A 5 20.45 0.14 -6.50
N LYS A 6 19.25 0.04 -5.90
CA LYS A 6 18.17 -0.91 -6.25
C LYS A 6 16.81 -0.28 -5.99
N GLY A 7 16.25 0.40 -6.99
CA GLY A 7 14.87 0.88 -6.94
C GLY A 7 13.85 -0.27 -6.82
N ARG A 8 12.56 0.07 -6.87
CA ARG A 8 11.47 -0.89 -6.78
C ARG A 8 11.66 -2.10 -7.73
N PRO A 9 11.38 -3.35 -7.29
CA PRO A 9 10.73 -3.73 -6.03
C PRO A 9 11.68 -3.88 -4.81
N GLY A 10 12.95 -3.49 -4.92
CA GLY A 10 13.88 -3.51 -3.79
C GLY A 10 13.51 -2.45 -2.73
N PRO A 11 13.93 -2.62 -1.46
CA PRO A 11 13.48 -1.77 -0.34
C PRO A 11 14.17 -0.41 -0.28
N ALA A 12 15.10 -0.11 -1.19
CA ALA A 12 16.08 0.94 -0.96
C ALA A 12 15.47 2.34 -0.92
N GLN A 13 14.43 2.65 -1.72
CA GLN A 13 13.80 3.97 -1.67
C GLN A 13 12.96 4.13 -0.40
N ALA A 14 12.19 3.10 -0.02
CA ALA A 14 11.46 3.08 1.25
C ALA A 14 12.38 3.26 2.47
N LEU A 15 13.52 2.56 2.52
CA LEU A 15 14.49 2.69 3.62
C LEU A 15 15.22 4.04 3.62
N ALA A 16 15.48 4.62 2.44
CA ALA A 16 16.01 5.97 2.35
C ALA A 16 15.06 7.00 3.00
N ASN A 17 13.74 6.84 2.81
CA ASN A 17 12.75 7.71 3.45
C ASN A 17 12.73 7.56 4.98
N VAL A 18 12.87 6.34 5.51
CA VAL A 18 12.99 6.10 6.96
C VAL A 18 14.15 6.90 7.55
N ILE A 19 15.32 6.82 6.91
CA ILE A 19 16.53 7.54 7.34
C ILE A 19 16.30 9.06 7.24
N ALA A 20 15.79 9.53 6.11
CA ALA A 20 15.56 10.96 5.87
C ALA A 20 14.57 11.59 6.86
N LEU A 21 13.57 10.81 7.30
CA LEU A 21 12.57 11.25 8.28
C LEU A 21 13.01 11.01 9.73
N GLY A 22 14.16 10.37 9.97
CA GLY A 22 14.66 10.07 11.32
C GLY A 22 13.79 9.10 12.09
N LEU A 23 13.22 8.10 11.41
CA LEU A 23 12.36 7.09 12.01
C LEU A 23 13.18 5.89 12.49
N ASP A 24 12.91 5.42 13.71
CA ASP A 24 13.65 4.32 14.33
C ASP A 24 12.99 2.94 14.15
N ASP A 25 11.67 2.90 13.92
CA ASP A 25 10.90 1.66 13.80
C ASP A 25 10.29 1.51 12.40
N VAL A 26 10.95 0.68 11.58
CA VAL A 26 10.47 0.37 10.23
C VAL A 26 9.19 -0.48 10.26
N ALA A 27 9.01 -1.31 11.28
CA ALA A 27 7.82 -2.15 11.42
C ALA A 27 6.57 -1.34 11.79
N ALA A 28 6.74 -0.12 12.32
CA ALA A 28 5.67 0.85 12.52
C ALA A 28 5.37 1.72 11.29
N CYS A 29 6.19 1.63 10.23
CA CYS A 29 5.98 2.39 9.00
C CYS A 29 4.93 1.72 8.09
N VAL A 30 4.19 2.54 7.34
CA VAL A 30 3.16 2.08 6.38
C VAL A 30 3.51 2.55 4.97
N LYS A 31 3.77 1.59 4.08
CA LYS A 31 3.91 1.83 2.64
C LYS A 31 2.52 1.81 1.99
N ILE A 32 2.16 2.93 1.39
CA ILE A 32 0.93 3.05 0.61
C ILE A 32 1.33 3.15 -0.87
N ASP A 33 0.73 2.34 -1.74
CA ASP A 33 1.07 2.35 -3.17
C ASP A 33 -0.09 1.80 -4.02
N ASP A 34 -0.20 2.31 -5.23
CA ASP A 34 -1.18 1.87 -6.23
C ASP A 34 -0.55 0.92 -7.23
N THR A 35 0.57 0.23 -6.94
CA THR A 35 1.19 -0.69 -7.90
C THR A 35 1.89 -1.87 -7.23
N LEU A 36 1.92 -3.01 -7.94
CA LEU A 36 2.54 -4.26 -7.48
C LEU A 36 4.00 -4.06 -7.00
N PRO A 37 4.93 -3.42 -7.76
CA PRO A 37 6.31 -3.29 -7.29
C PRO A 37 6.47 -2.38 -6.06
N GLY A 38 5.52 -1.48 -5.80
CA GLY A 38 5.57 -0.58 -4.64
C GLY A 38 5.10 -1.27 -3.37
N ILE A 39 4.12 -2.17 -3.50
CA ILE A 39 3.74 -3.08 -2.41
C ILE A 39 4.88 -4.04 -2.08
N LEU A 40 5.53 -4.63 -3.10
CA LEU A 40 6.69 -5.50 -2.88
C LEU A 40 7.87 -4.77 -2.22
N GLU A 41 8.09 -3.49 -2.56
CA GLU A 41 9.08 -2.66 -1.89
C GLU A 41 8.78 -2.53 -0.38
N GLY A 42 7.54 -2.19 -0.02
CA GLY A 42 7.14 -2.07 1.39
C GLY A 42 7.34 -3.38 2.16
N HIS A 43 6.94 -4.50 1.57
CA HIS A 43 7.19 -5.84 2.13
C HIS A 43 8.67 -6.15 2.32
N SER A 44 9.49 -5.78 1.32
CA SER A 44 10.94 -6.00 1.36
C SER A 44 11.63 -5.11 2.39
N ALA A 45 11.05 -3.93 2.67
CA ALA A 45 11.55 -3.00 3.68
C ALA A 45 11.12 -3.40 5.11
N GLY A 46 10.12 -4.26 5.26
CA GLY A 46 9.58 -4.66 6.56
C GLY A 46 8.47 -3.73 7.08
N MET A 47 7.79 -3.03 6.18
CA MET A 47 6.69 -2.11 6.49
C MET A 47 5.32 -2.79 6.36
N TRP A 48 4.30 -2.22 7.01
CA TRP A 48 2.91 -2.48 6.64
C TRP A 48 2.65 -2.00 5.21
N THR A 49 1.70 -2.59 4.51
CA THR A 49 1.44 -2.25 3.10
C THR A 49 -0.06 -2.07 2.86
N VAL A 50 -0.43 -0.95 2.27
CA VAL A 50 -1.80 -0.64 1.87
C VAL A 50 -1.83 -0.42 0.36
N GLY A 51 -2.57 -1.29 -0.34
CA GLY A 51 -2.82 -1.15 -1.78
C GLY A 51 -3.99 -0.21 -2.03
N LEU A 52 -3.79 0.76 -2.92
CA LEU A 52 -4.82 1.69 -3.37
C LEU A 52 -5.42 1.21 -4.68
N ARG A 53 -6.74 0.93 -4.71
CA ARG A 53 -7.39 0.45 -5.94
C ARG A 53 -7.70 1.57 -6.93
N PHE A 54 -8.37 2.61 -6.44
CA PHE A 54 -9.05 3.61 -7.28
C PHE A 54 -8.46 5.00 -7.17
N SER A 55 -7.35 5.16 -6.46
CA SER A 55 -6.53 6.36 -6.52
C SER A 55 -5.22 6.05 -7.23
N GLY A 56 -4.96 6.75 -8.34
CA GLY A 56 -3.73 6.61 -9.12
C GLY A 56 -3.93 6.00 -10.51
N ASN A 57 -2.88 5.37 -11.03
CA ASN A 57 -2.70 5.07 -12.46
C ASN A 57 -3.61 3.93 -12.97
N PHE A 58 -4.22 3.15 -12.09
CA PHE A 58 -4.94 1.92 -12.45
C PHE A 58 -6.33 2.11 -13.07
N LEU A 59 -7.00 3.22 -12.75
CA LEU A 59 -8.28 3.58 -13.36
C LEU A 59 -8.11 4.56 -14.51
N GLY A 60 -7.09 5.44 -14.46
CA GLY A 60 -6.91 6.50 -15.45
C GLY A 60 -8.07 7.51 -15.48
N LEU A 61 -8.88 7.57 -14.42
CA LEU A 61 -10.04 8.44 -14.29
C LEU A 61 -9.72 9.64 -13.41
N THR A 62 -10.34 10.77 -13.73
CA THR A 62 -10.46 11.92 -12.83
C THR A 62 -11.39 11.61 -11.66
N TRP A 63 -11.35 12.44 -10.61
CA TRP A 63 -12.24 12.31 -9.46
C TRP A 63 -13.73 12.39 -9.83
N ASP A 64 -14.08 13.29 -10.76
CA ASP A 64 -15.46 13.46 -11.22
C ASP A 64 -15.93 12.22 -11.99
N GLU A 65 -15.10 11.69 -12.88
CA GLU A 65 -15.41 10.44 -13.59
C GLU A 65 -15.58 9.27 -12.63
N TYR A 66 -14.67 9.13 -11.65
CA TYR A 66 -14.78 8.11 -10.61
C TYR A 66 -16.09 8.25 -9.80
N SER A 67 -16.45 9.47 -9.40
CA SER A 67 -17.64 9.75 -8.59
C SER A 67 -18.96 9.47 -9.30
N THR A 68 -18.94 9.36 -10.63
CA THR A 68 -20.11 9.05 -11.46
C THR A 68 -20.21 7.58 -11.85
N LEU A 69 -19.21 6.75 -11.51
CA LEU A 69 -19.26 5.34 -11.82
C LEU A 69 -20.42 4.63 -11.12
N SER A 70 -21.08 3.74 -11.85
CA SER A 70 -22.09 2.86 -11.25
C SER A 70 -21.44 1.89 -10.27
N SER A 71 -22.21 1.46 -9.27
CA SER A 71 -21.77 0.45 -8.29
C SER A 71 -21.35 -0.86 -8.97
N GLU A 72 -22.00 -1.23 -10.07
CA GLU A 72 -21.63 -2.41 -10.87
C GLU A 72 -20.24 -2.26 -11.49
N ARG A 73 -19.95 -1.10 -12.09
CA ARG A 73 -18.63 -0.83 -12.66
C ARG A 73 -17.56 -0.81 -11.58
N LEU A 74 -17.82 -0.13 -10.46
CA LEU A 74 -16.90 -0.13 -9.30
C LEU A 74 -16.60 -1.56 -8.84
N ASN A 75 -17.61 -2.42 -8.71
CA ASN A 75 -17.40 -3.83 -8.34
C ASN A 75 -16.55 -4.60 -9.35
N SER A 76 -16.78 -4.41 -10.65
CA SER A 76 -15.98 -5.08 -11.69
C SER A 76 -14.51 -4.62 -11.69
N GLU A 77 -14.27 -3.32 -11.48
CA GLU A 77 -12.90 -2.79 -11.40
C GLU A 77 -12.21 -3.26 -10.12
N ARG A 78 -12.94 -3.35 -9.00
CA ARG A 78 -12.43 -3.90 -7.73
C ARG A 78 -11.88 -5.31 -7.94
N GLN A 79 -12.64 -6.19 -8.59
CA GLN A 79 -12.21 -7.56 -8.88
C GLN A 79 -10.99 -7.61 -9.80
N ARG A 80 -10.98 -6.78 -10.85
CA ARG A 80 -9.85 -6.69 -11.79
C ARG A 80 -8.58 -6.24 -11.07
N ILE A 81 -8.66 -5.22 -10.23
CA ILE A 81 -7.51 -4.64 -9.53
C ILE A 81 -7.04 -5.55 -8.39
N ASP A 82 -7.95 -6.21 -7.68
CA ASP A 82 -7.60 -7.23 -6.69
C ASP A 82 -6.76 -8.34 -7.32
N ALA A 83 -7.10 -8.78 -8.54
CA ALA A 83 -6.31 -9.76 -9.27
C ALA A 83 -4.90 -9.25 -9.64
N LEU A 84 -4.74 -7.95 -9.90
CA LEU A 84 -3.42 -7.34 -10.16
C LEU A 84 -2.57 -7.25 -8.88
N PHE A 85 -3.18 -7.04 -7.71
CA PHE A 85 -2.48 -7.02 -6.43
C PHE A 85 -2.24 -8.41 -5.83
N ALA A 86 -2.98 -9.43 -6.27
CA ALA A 86 -2.89 -10.80 -5.73
C ALA A 86 -1.46 -11.34 -5.63
N PRO A 87 -0.53 -11.12 -6.59
CA PRO A 87 0.85 -11.60 -6.46
C PRO A 87 1.66 -10.87 -5.37
N SER A 88 1.31 -9.62 -5.04
CA SER A 88 1.99 -8.81 -4.03
C SER A 88 1.42 -8.89 -2.62
N LYS A 89 0.20 -9.44 -2.46
CA LYS A 89 -0.46 -9.67 -1.16
C LYS A 89 -0.32 -8.48 -0.18
N PRO A 90 -0.88 -7.31 -0.49
CA PRO A 90 -0.85 -6.20 0.47
C PRO A 90 -1.60 -6.57 1.76
N HIS A 91 -1.12 -6.09 2.91
CA HIS A 91 -1.80 -6.28 4.21
C HIS A 91 -3.23 -5.72 4.22
N TYR A 92 -3.46 -4.61 3.50
CA TYR A 92 -4.78 -3.99 3.34
C TYR A 92 -4.99 -3.54 1.90
N LEU A 93 -6.24 -3.53 1.46
CA LEU A 93 -6.68 -2.93 0.20
C LEU A 93 -7.81 -1.96 0.48
N ILE A 94 -7.66 -0.72 0.04
CA ILE A 94 -8.68 0.33 0.14
C ILE A 94 -8.96 0.91 -1.23
N ASP A 95 -10.17 1.43 -1.41
CA ASP A 95 -10.56 1.99 -2.69
C ASP A 95 -9.86 3.33 -2.92
N THR A 96 -9.87 4.21 -1.92
CA THR A 96 -9.25 5.53 -1.99
C THR A 96 -8.48 5.87 -0.71
N ILE A 97 -7.61 6.88 -0.79
CA ILE A 97 -6.86 7.36 0.38
C ILE A 97 -7.76 7.85 1.53
N SER A 98 -9.02 8.19 1.25
CA SER A 98 -9.97 8.63 2.28
C SER A 98 -10.28 7.55 3.33
N GLU A 99 -10.07 6.28 2.99
CA GLU A 99 -10.26 5.12 3.87
C GLU A 99 -9.02 4.77 4.69
N LEU A 100 -7.91 5.50 4.52
CA LEU A 100 -6.68 5.23 5.25
C LEU A 100 -6.80 5.40 6.78
N PRO A 101 -7.48 6.44 7.33
CA PRO A 101 -7.53 6.65 8.78
C PRO A 101 -7.97 5.42 9.62
N PRO A 102 -9.06 4.70 9.29
CA PRO A 102 -9.41 3.49 10.03
C PRO A 102 -8.37 2.36 9.89
N ILE A 103 -7.64 2.27 8.77
CA ILE A 103 -6.55 1.28 8.61
C ILE A 103 -5.37 1.59 9.52
N ILE A 104 -5.02 2.87 9.69
CA ILE A 104 -3.97 3.27 10.63
C ILE A 104 -4.35 2.91 12.07
N ASN A 105 -5.61 3.11 12.45
CA ASN A 105 -6.09 2.71 13.78
C ASN A 105 -6.00 1.19 14.02
N ASP A 106 -6.32 0.39 13.00
CA ASP A 106 -6.18 -1.07 13.07
C ASP A 106 -4.70 -1.48 13.20
N ILE A 107 -3.81 -0.92 12.39
CA ILE A 107 -2.36 -1.16 12.49
C ILE A 107 -1.83 -0.82 13.88
N ASN A 108 -2.21 0.33 14.45
CA ASN A 108 -1.81 0.72 15.80
C ASN A 108 -2.29 -0.31 16.85
N THR A 109 -3.54 -0.74 16.75
CA THR A 109 -4.10 -1.78 17.64
C THR A 109 -3.32 -3.09 17.55
N ARG A 110 -2.88 -3.46 16.35
CA ARG A 110 -2.10 -4.68 16.11
C ARG A 110 -0.67 -4.57 16.64
N LEU A 111 -0.03 -3.41 16.48
CA LEU A 111 1.27 -3.11 17.06
C LEU A 111 1.23 -3.17 18.60
N GLU A 112 0.16 -2.64 19.23
CA GLU A 112 -0.05 -2.74 20.68
C GLU A 112 -0.15 -4.19 21.17
N ARG A 113 -0.61 -5.11 20.31
CA ARG A 113 -0.67 -6.56 20.58
C ARG A 113 0.64 -7.29 20.28
N GLY A 114 1.67 -6.58 19.82
CA GLY A 114 2.95 -7.16 19.42
C GLY A 114 2.95 -7.83 18.04
N GLU A 115 1.93 -7.57 17.21
CA GLU A 115 1.94 -8.00 15.81
C GLU A 115 2.92 -7.14 14.99
N SER A 116 3.40 -7.69 13.88
CA SER A 116 4.31 -7.01 12.96
C SER A 116 3.97 -7.36 11.51
N PRO A 117 4.47 -6.58 10.52
CA PRO A 117 4.28 -6.91 9.11
C PRO A 117 4.80 -8.31 8.70
N ALA A 118 5.76 -8.88 9.45
CA ALA A 118 6.34 -10.18 9.14
C ALA A 118 5.50 -11.36 9.67
N ASN A 119 4.79 -11.19 10.78
CA ASN A 119 4.05 -12.27 11.46
C ASN A 119 2.79 -12.71 10.71
N ASN A 120 2.35 -11.93 9.73
CA ASN A 120 1.11 -12.12 8.99
C ASN A 120 1.26 -12.81 7.64
N ARG A 121 2.39 -13.49 7.40
CA ARG A 121 2.71 -14.15 6.13
C ARG A 121 2.39 -15.66 6.09
N ASN A 122 1.72 -16.19 7.12
CA ASN A 122 1.27 -17.59 7.17
C ASN A 122 0.07 -17.84 6.25
#